data_AF-A0A1F8V2W4-F1
#
_entry.id   AF-A0A1F8V2W4-F1
#
_cell.length_a   1.000
_cell.length_b   1.000
_cell.length_c   1.000
_cell.angle_alpha   90.00
_cell.angle_beta   90.00
_cell.angle_gamma   90.00
#
_symmetry.space_group_name_H-M   'P 1'
#
loop_
_entity.id
_entity.type
_entity.pdbx_description
1 polymer ?
#
loop_
_entity_poly.entity_id
_entity_poly.type
_entity_poly.pdbx_seq_one_letter_code
_entity_poly.pdbx_strand_id
1 'polypeptide(L)'
;MNRREARGIALELLFEYDFNRDKKPEQIIVDAIEWREIKVNQFAKYIFGLAAEHMQEIDTMISEKAANWRFDRMSRLAKAIMRLCIAEIVYTGTPDSVAINEAVELAKDYDDEKGVSFINGVLGGVVRALPNYQSRQVEVFEDDDGEAENEITEDIKEDTDE
;
A
#
# COMPACT_ATOMS: atom_id res chain seq x y z
N MET A 1 -6.31 8.65 -15.21
CA MET A 1 -5.35 8.60 -14.09
C MET A 1 -4.98 7.15 -13.94
N ASN A 2 -3.70 6.81 -14.10
CA ASN A 2 -3.27 5.42 -14.02
C ASN A 2 -3.07 4.98 -12.55
N ARG A 3 -2.89 3.67 -12.30
CA ARG A 3 -2.69 3.10 -10.95
C ARG A 3 -1.50 3.73 -10.22
N ARG A 4 -0.39 4.04 -10.91
CA ARG A 4 0.80 4.65 -10.32
C ARG A 4 0.51 6.08 -9.82
N GLU A 5 -0.14 6.90 -10.64
CA GLU A 5 -0.58 8.25 -10.25
C GLU A 5 -1.52 8.20 -9.04
N ALA A 6 -2.46 7.25 -9.05
CA ALA A 6 -3.40 7.05 -7.95
C ALA A 6 -2.71 6.62 -6.63
N ARG A 7 -1.67 5.77 -6.69
CA ARG A 7 -0.84 5.44 -5.51
C ARG A 7 -0.10 6.67 -4.97
N GLY A 8 0.41 7.53 -5.84
CA GLY A 8 1.01 8.81 -5.43
C GLY A 8 0.02 9.69 -4.66
N ILE A 9 -1.21 9.84 -5.16
CA ILE A 9 -2.26 10.59 -4.48
C ILE A 9 -2.64 9.93 -3.14
N ALA A 10 -2.80 8.61 -3.11
CA ALA A 10 -3.10 7.91 -1.86
C ALA A 10 -1.98 8.07 -0.82
N LEU A 11 -0.72 8.11 -1.26
CA LEU A 11 0.42 8.40 -0.39
C LEU A 11 0.34 9.81 0.19
N GLU A 12 0.01 10.82 -0.62
CA GLU A 12 -0.17 12.20 -0.15
C GLU A 12 -1.28 12.29 0.91
N LEU A 13 -2.44 11.66 0.65
CA LEU A 13 -3.55 11.59 1.59
C LEU A 13 -3.15 10.90 2.90
N LEU A 14 -2.45 9.77 2.81
CA LEU A 14 -2.02 9.00 3.99
C LEU A 14 -0.96 9.75 4.81
N PHE A 15 -0.04 10.45 4.14
CA PHE A 15 0.96 11.28 4.79
C PHE A 15 0.31 12.45 5.55
N GLU A 16 -0.68 13.12 4.95
CA GLU A 16 -1.46 14.16 5.62
C GLU A 16 -2.26 13.62 6.80
N TYR A 17 -2.93 12.48 6.61
CA TYR A 17 -3.72 11.83 7.65
C TYR A 17 -2.86 11.53 8.88
N ASP A 18 -1.59 11.15 8.68
CA ASP A 18 -0.67 10.91 9.79
C ASP A 18 -0.53 12.16 10.68
N PHE A 19 -0.62 13.40 10.16
CA PHE A 19 -0.60 14.65 10.95
C PHE A 19 -1.95 15.00 11.58
N ASN A 20 -3.06 14.47 11.04
CA ASN A 20 -4.43 14.85 11.37
C ASN A 20 -5.24 13.63 11.82
N ARG A 21 -4.66 12.80 12.70
CA ARG A 21 -5.27 11.53 13.16
C ARG A 21 -6.56 11.73 13.97
N ASP A 22 -6.87 12.96 14.37
CA ASP A 22 -8.14 13.36 14.99
C ASP A 22 -9.27 13.54 13.97
N LYS A 23 -8.94 13.73 12.68
CA LYS A 23 -9.93 13.76 11.59
C LYS A 23 -10.32 12.35 11.17
N LYS A 24 -11.48 12.24 10.51
CA LYS A 24 -11.85 11.01 9.80
C LYS A 24 -11.14 10.97 8.43
N PRO A 25 -10.80 9.79 7.89
CA PRO A 25 -10.18 9.66 6.57
C PRO A 25 -10.98 10.35 5.45
N GLU A 26 -12.32 10.30 5.50
CA GLU A 26 -13.17 10.95 4.50
C GLU A 26 -12.99 12.47 4.49
N GLN A 27 -12.72 13.08 5.65
CA GLN A 27 -12.46 14.51 5.73
C GLN A 27 -11.15 14.89 5.04
N ILE A 28 -10.13 14.02 5.08
CA ILE A 28 -8.87 14.25 4.35
C ILE A 28 -9.10 14.24 2.84
N ILE A 29 -9.95 13.33 2.35
CA ILE A 29 -10.33 13.28 0.93
C ILE A 29 -11.11 14.54 0.53
N VAL A 30 -12.11 14.94 1.33
CA VAL A 30 -12.89 16.16 1.08
C VAL A 30 -11.96 17.38 1.05
N ASP A 31 -11.08 17.49 2.05
CA ASP A 31 -10.16 18.64 2.14
C ASP A 31 -9.21 18.68 0.92
N ALA A 32 -8.75 17.51 0.46
CA ALA A 32 -7.92 17.39 -0.75
C ALA A 32 -8.62 17.87 -2.02
N ILE A 33 -9.90 17.53 -2.18
CA ILE A 33 -10.70 17.87 -3.36
C ILE A 33 -11.09 19.35 -3.33
N GLU A 34 -11.62 19.83 -2.21
CA GLU A 34 -12.23 21.17 -2.11
C GLU A 34 -11.19 22.29 -1.98
N TRP A 35 -10.10 22.08 -1.25
CA TRP A 35 -9.14 23.14 -0.95
C TRP A 35 -7.85 23.07 -1.76
N ARG A 36 -7.49 21.88 -2.25
CA ARG A 36 -6.26 21.66 -3.02
C ARG A 36 -6.50 21.28 -4.48
N GLU A 37 -7.76 21.13 -4.88
CA GLU A 37 -8.16 20.76 -6.24
C GLU A 37 -7.51 19.45 -6.73
N ILE A 38 -7.17 18.54 -5.80
CA ILE A 38 -6.58 17.23 -6.14
C ILE A 38 -7.67 16.35 -6.72
N LYS A 39 -7.42 15.78 -7.89
CA LYS A 39 -8.30 14.78 -8.50
C LYS A 39 -8.08 13.43 -7.84
N VAL A 40 -8.92 13.07 -6.87
CA VAL A 40 -8.82 11.76 -6.20
C VAL A 40 -9.74 10.74 -6.90
N ASN A 41 -9.17 9.76 -7.60
CA ASN A 41 -9.94 8.68 -8.24
C ASN A 41 -10.38 7.60 -7.23
N GLN A 42 -11.21 6.64 -7.67
CA GLN A 42 -11.75 5.61 -6.79
C GLN A 42 -10.66 4.74 -6.17
N PHE A 43 -9.69 4.30 -6.98
CA PHE A 43 -8.58 3.50 -6.47
C PHE A 43 -7.77 4.21 -5.37
N ALA A 44 -7.40 5.48 -5.58
CA ALA A 44 -6.66 6.25 -4.58
C ALA A 44 -7.43 6.35 -3.25
N LYS A 45 -8.76 6.61 -3.31
CA LYS A 45 -9.63 6.61 -2.12
C LYS A 45 -9.64 5.26 -1.43
N TYR A 46 -9.75 4.19 -2.21
CA TYR A 46 -9.87 2.82 -1.71
C TYR A 46 -8.61 2.39 -0.94
N ILE A 47 -7.43 2.46 -1.56
CA ILE A 47 -6.19 2.02 -0.90
C ILE A 47 -5.78 2.94 0.26
N PHE A 48 -6.09 4.24 0.18
CA PHE A 48 -5.92 5.16 1.31
C PHE A 48 -6.85 4.79 2.48
N GLY A 49 -8.13 4.51 2.19
CA GLY A 49 -9.12 4.10 3.18
C GLY A 49 -8.68 2.84 3.92
N LEU A 50 -8.28 1.80 3.19
CA LEU A 50 -7.74 0.57 3.75
C LEU A 50 -6.52 0.81 4.64
N ALA A 51 -5.56 1.61 4.17
CA ALA A 51 -4.36 1.93 4.94
C ALA A 51 -4.67 2.72 6.23
N ALA A 52 -5.68 3.61 6.19
CA ALA A 52 -6.10 4.37 7.35
C ALA A 52 -6.87 3.51 8.36
N GLU A 53 -7.77 2.64 7.88
CA GLU A 53 -8.57 1.73 8.69
C GLU A 53 -7.72 0.70 9.44
N HIS A 54 -6.76 0.08 8.74
CA HIS A 54 -5.92 -0.99 9.27
C HIS A 54 -4.55 -0.51 9.79
N MET A 55 -4.38 0.81 9.98
CA MET A 55 -3.07 1.41 10.25
C MET A 55 -2.33 0.77 11.44
N GLN A 56 -3.00 0.45 12.55
CA GLN A 56 -2.32 -0.12 13.73
C GLN A 56 -1.85 -1.56 13.50
N GLU A 57 -2.65 -2.35 12.77
CA GLU A 57 -2.30 -3.73 12.40
C GLU A 57 -1.08 -3.71 11.48
N ILE A 58 -1.12 -2.86 10.45
CA ILE A 58 -0.05 -2.67 9.48
C ILE A 58 1.23 -2.17 10.17
N ASP A 59 1.12 -1.19 11.08
CA ASP A 59 2.26 -0.69 11.86
C ASP A 59 2.93 -1.80 12.68
N THR A 60 2.14 -2.74 13.22
CA THR A 60 2.65 -3.90 13.95
C THR A 60 3.43 -4.82 13.02
N MET A 61 2.85 -5.18 11.86
CA MET A 61 3.52 -6.02 10.86
C MET A 61 4.86 -5.42 10.41
N ILE A 62 4.89 -4.11 10.12
CA ILE A 62 6.11 -3.41 9.71
C ILE A 62 7.14 -3.39 10.84
N SER A 63 6.70 -3.09 12.07
CA SER A 63 7.58 -2.96 13.23
C SER A 63 8.30 -4.27 13.57
N GLU A 64 7.64 -5.42 13.42
CA GLU A 64 8.24 -6.74 13.65
C GLU A 64 9.39 -7.05 12.69
N LYS A 65 9.35 -6.50 11.47
CA LYS A 65 10.38 -6.71 10.44
C LYS A 65 11.42 -5.60 10.41
N ALA A 66 11.13 -4.46 11.03
CA ALA A 66 12.06 -3.36 11.22
C ALA A 66 13.00 -3.56 12.42
N ALA A 67 13.35 -4.79 12.82
CA ALA A 67 13.99 -5.11 14.11
C ALA A 67 15.26 -4.30 14.49
N ASN A 68 16.03 -3.80 13.51
CA ASN A 68 17.22 -2.97 13.76
C ASN A 68 16.96 -1.45 13.71
N TRP A 69 15.75 -1.05 13.31
CA TRP A 69 15.31 0.32 13.21
C TRP A 69 14.10 0.53 14.12
N ARG A 70 14.26 1.38 15.14
CA ARG A 70 13.11 1.87 15.89
C ARG A 70 12.13 2.50 14.90
N PHE A 71 10.97 1.87 14.71
CA PHE A 71 9.90 2.34 13.84
C PHE A 71 9.59 3.83 14.08
N ASP A 72 9.69 4.28 15.35
CA ASP A 72 9.56 5.69 15.74
C ASP A 72 10.51 6.64 15.01
N ARG A 73 11.75 6.22 14.72
CA ARG A 73 12.81 7.05 14.12
C ARG A 73 12.73 7.14 12.60
N MET A 74 11.90 6.31 11.98
CA MET A 74 11.69 6.33 10.55
C MET A 74 10.93 7.60 10.14
N SER A 75 11.23 8.11 8.94
CA SER A 75 10.49 9.26 8.40
C SER A 75 9.01 8.89 8.27
N ARG A 76 8.12 9.86 8.50
CA ARG A 76 6.67 9.66 8.34
C ARG A 76 6.32 9.21 6.93
N LEU A 77 7.08 9.70 5.95
CA LEU A 77 6.91 9.34 4.55
C LEU A 77 7.27 7.87 4.28
N ALA A 78 8.40 7.38 4.79
CA ALA A 78 8.75 5.96 4.67
C ALA A 78 7.71 5.05 5.36
N LYS A 79 7.16 5.47 6.52
CA LYS A 79 6.03 4.76 7.15
C LYS A 79 4.80 4.78 6.25
N ALA A 80 4.43 5.92 5.67
CA ALA A 80 3.27 6.04 4.80
C ALA A 80 3.40 5.16 3.55
N ILE A 81 4.57 5.15 2.89
CA ILE A 81 4.85 4.28 1.73
C ILE A 81 4.64 2.81 2.11
N MET A 82 5.23 2.36 3.20
CA MET A 82 5.09 0.97 3.61
C MET A 82 3.67 0.63 4.05
N ARG A 83 2.99 1.53 4.76
CA ARG A 83 1.59 1.34 5.16
C ARG A 83 0.70 1.13 3.95
N LEU A 84 0.84 1.98 2.94
CA LEU A 84 0.07 1.91 1.71
C LEU A 84 0.33 0.60 0.97
N CYS A 85 1.60 0.21 0.83
CA CYS A 85 1.99 -1.04 0.19
C CYS A 85 1.40 -2.27 0.88
N ILE A 86 1.53 -2.36 2.21
CA ILE A 86 0.99 -3.49 2.97
C ILE A 86 -0.54 -3.51 2.93
N ALA A 87 -1.21 -2.37 3.04
CA ALA A 87 -2.66 -2.31 2.88
C ALA A 87 -3.10 -2.87 1.51
N GLU A 88 -2.41 -2.45 0.45
CA GLU A 88 -2.71 -2.91 -0.90
C GLU A 88 -2.54 -4.45 -1.03
N ILE A 89 -1.43 -4.98 -0.53
CA ILE A 89 -1.10 -6.42 -0.55
C ILE A 89 -2.10 -7.27 0.24
N VAL A 90 -2.53 -6.78 1.40
CA VAL A 90 -3.34 -7.58 2.33
C VAL A 90 -4.81 -7.59 1.91
N TYR A 91 -5.32 -6.46 1.40
CA TYR A 91 -6.78 -6.27 1.28
C TYR A 91 -7.31 -6.19 -0.16
N THR A 92 -6.47 -5.94 -1.18
CA THR A 92 -6.94 -5.65 -2.55
C THR A 92 -6.71 -6.78 -3.57
N GLY A 93 -5.83 -7.72 -3.22
CA GLY A 93 -5.42 -8.79 -4.11
C GLY A 93 -4.38 -8.42 -5.16
N THR A 94 -3.80 -7.22 -5.06
CA THR A 94 -2.64 -6.84 -5.87
C THR A 94 -1.48 -7.81 -5.63
N PRO A 95 -0.83 -8.33 -6.67
CA PRO A 95 0.33 -9.21 -6.51
C PRO A 95 1.42 -8.54 -5.66
N ASP A 96 1.96 -9.30 -4.70
CA ASP A 96 2.94 -8.79 -3.73
C ASP A 96 4.13 -8.08 -4.42
N SER A 97 4.62 -8.63 -5.54
CA SER A 97 5.73 -8.07 -6.31
C SER A 97 5.40 -6.73 -6.96
N VAL A 98 4.16 -6.56 -7.46
CA VAL A 98 3.70 -5.33 -8.09
C VAL A 98 3.61 -4.21 -7.05
N ALA A 99 2.93 -4.46 -5.94
CA ALA A 99 2.78 -3.48 -4.87
C ALA A 99 4.13 -3.07 -4.26
N ILE A 100 5.07 -4.00 -4.07
CA ILE A 100 6.42 -3.70 -3.59
C ILE A 100 7.20 -2.84 -4.59
N ASN A 101 7.18 -3.22 -5.88
CA ASN A 101 7.90 -2.46 -6.90
C ASN A 101 7.40 -1.01 -6.97
N GLU A 102 6.09 -0.80 -6.95
CA GLU A 102 5.49 0.54 -6.97
C GLU A 102 5.83 1.35 -5.72
N ALA A 103 5.85 0.72 -4.54
CA ALA A 103 6.29 1.37 -3.30
C ALA A 103 7.78 1.77 -3.34
N VAL A 104 8.63 0.94 -3.94
CA VAL A 104 10.05 1.23 -4.16
C VAL A 104 10.24 2.37 -5.14
N GLU A 105 9.47 2.41 -6.23
CA GLU A 105 9.49 3.53 -7.17
C GLU A 105 9.06 4.84 -6.52
N LEU A 106 7.99 4.83 -5.71
CA LEU A 106 7.59 6.01 -4.93
C LEU A 106 8.67 6.45 -3.96
N ALA A 107 9.37 5.52 -3.30
CA ALA A 107 10.42 5.86 -2.34
C ALA A 107 11.62 6.57 -2.99
N LYS A 108 11.94 6.26 -4.26
CA LYS A 108 13.05 6.90 -4.99
C LYS A 108 12.87 8.40 -5.19
N ASP A 109 11.63 8.89 -5.19
CA ASP A 109 11.34 10.31 -5.35
C ASP A 109 11.66 11.12 -4.08
N TYR A 110 11.83 10.46 -2.92
CA TYR A 110 11.88 11.13 -1.62
C TYR A 110 13.01 10.68 -0.68
N ASP A 111 13.70 9.59 -0.99
CA ASP A 111 14.75 9.03 -0.13
C ASP A 111 16.01 8.68 -0.93
N ASP A 112 17.11 8.44 -0.21
CA ASP A 112 18.35 7.99 -0.82
C ASP A 112 18.34 6.47 -1.09
N GLU A 113 19.37 5.96 -1.77
CA GLU A 113 19.48 4.53 -2.07
C GLU A 113 19.39 3.63 -0.83
N LYS A 114 19.85 4.11 0.33
CA LYS A 114 19.80 3.35 1.58
C LYS A 114 18.37 3.31 2.12
N GLY A 115 17.64 4.42 2.08
CA GLY A 115 16.23 4.48 2.45
C GLY A 115 15.36 3.60 1.56
N VAL A 116 15.55 3.66 0.24
CA VAL A 116 14.86 2.81 -0.74
C VAL A 116 15.16 1.33 -0.50
N SER A 117 16.43 0.97 -0.30
CA SER A 117 16.84 -0.41 -0.01
C SER A 117 16.25 -0.92 1.31
N PHE A 118 16.20 -0.06 2.32
CA PHE A 118 15.59 -0.36 3.62
C PHE A 118 14.10 -0.66 3.49
N ILE A 119 13.34 0.21 2.82
CA ILE A 119 11.89 0.03 2.57
C ILE A 119 11.64 -1.31 1.87
N ASN A 120 12.38 -1.59 0.79
CA ASN A 120 12.26 -2.86 0.06
C ASN A 120 12.53 -4.09 0.95
N GLY A 121 13.58 -4.02 1.78
CA GLY A 121 13.95 -5.10 2.69
C GLY A 121 12.88 -5.38 3.75
N VAL A 122 12.29 -4.33 4.32
CA VAL A 122 11.21 -4.46 5.32
C VAL A 122 9.95 -5.04 4.68
N LEU A 123 9.50 -4.48 3.54
CA LEU A 123 8.30 -4.95 2.84
C LEU A 123 8.41 -6.43 2.45
N GLY A 124 9.53 -6.84 1.86
CA GLY A 124 9.76 -8.25 1.53
C GLY A 124 9.81 -9.14 2.79
N GLY A 125 10.29 -8.62 3.91
CA GLY A 125 10.26 -9.30 5.20
C GLY A 125 8.85 -9.51 5.75
N VAL A 126 7.95 -8.53 5.56
CA VAL A 126 6.55 -8.61 5.97
C VAL A 126 5.83 -9.66 5.14
N VAL A 127 5.93 -9.56 3.81
CA VAL A 127 5.24 -10.48 2.89
C VAL A 127 5.62 -11.93 3.14
N ARG A 128 6.91 -12.24 3.36
CA ARG A 128 7.35 -13.62 3.68
C ARG A 128 6.78 -14.18 4.99
N ALA A 129 6.29 -13.32 5.87
CA ALA A 129 5.67 -13.73 7.13
C ALA A 129 4.14 -13.77 7.07
N LEU A 130 3.53 -13.28 5.98
CA LEU A 130 2.09 -13.39 5.79
C LEU A 130 1.71 -14.86 5.54
N PRO A 131 0.56 -15.32 6.07
CA PRO A 131 0.02 -16.63 5.70
C PRO A 131 -0.31 -16.69 4.20
N ASN A 132 -0.25 -17.89 3.62
CA ASN A 132 -0.47 -18.12 2.20
C ASN A 132 -1.78 -17.46 1.70
N TYR A 133 -1.73 -16.94 0.47
CA TYR A 133 -2.76 -16.11 -0.16
C TYR A 133 -4.19 -16.67 -0.08
N GLN A 134 -4.36 -18.00 -0.08
CA GLN A 134 -5.66 -18.68 0.00
C GLN A 134 -6.45 -18.42 1.31
N SER A 135 -5.82 -17.85 2.34
CA SER A 135 -6.46 -17.53 3.61
C SER A 135 -6.85 -16.06 3.77
N ARG A 136 -6.44 -15.18 2.85
CA ARG A 136 -6.72 -13.74 2.92
C ARG A 136 -8.13 -13.48 2.38
N GLN A 137 -8.98 -12.78 3.15
CA GLN A 137 -10.25 -12.26 2.65
C GLN A 137 -9.93 -11.08 1.72
N VAL A 138 -9.76 -11.38 0.44
CA VAL A 138 -9.43 -10.39 -0.59
C VAL A 138 -10.74 -9.89 -1.20
N GLU A 139 -11.00 -8.59 -1.09
CA GLU A 139 -12.01 -7.94 -1.92
C GLU A 139 -11.32 -7.51 -3.22
N VAL A 140 -11.74 -8.09 -4.35
CA VAL A 140 -11.25 -7.65 -5.66
C VAL A 140 -11.83 -6.27 -5.90
N PHE A 141 -10.96 -5.28 -6.02
CA PHE A 141 -11.38 -3.94 -6.38
C PHE A 141 -11.75 -3.90 -7.87
N GLU A 142 -13.05 -3.95 -8.15
CA GLU A 142 -13.61 -3.72 -9.48
C GLU A 142 -13.65 -2.20 -9.72
N ASP A 143 -12.70 -1.67 -10.49
CA ASP A 143 -12.79 -0.30 -10.99
C ASP A 143 -13.96 -0.24 -11.98
N ASP A 144 -14.96 0.62 -11.70
CA ASP A 144 -16.10 0.89 -12.59
C ASP A 144 -15.65 1.59 -13.91
N ASP A 145 -14.38 2.00 -13.97
CA ASP A 145 -13.71 2.66 -15.08
C ASP A 145 -12.92 1.67 -15.98
N GLY A 146 -13.54 0.56 -16.39
CA GLY A 146 -13.33 -0.11 -17.70
C GLY A 146 -11.94 -0.47 -18.25
N GLU A 147 -10.82 -0.32 -17.54
CA GLU A 147 -9.50 -0.78 -17.99
C GLU A 147 -9.17 -2.13 -17.36
N ALA A 148 -9.71 -3.19 -17.98
CA ALA A 148 -9.26 -4.55 -17.77
C ALA A 148 -7.88 -4.73 -18.41
N GLU A 149 -6.82 -4.65 -17.61
CA GLU A 149 -5.53 -5.22 -18.01
C GLU A 149 -5.50 -6.68 -17.55
N ASN A 150 -5.59 -7.59 -18.53
CA ASN A 150 -5.48 -9.03 -18.37
C ASN A 150 -4.18 -9.41 -17.63
N GLU A 151 -4.28 -9.92 -16.41
CA GLU A 151 -3.25 -10.78 -15.83
C GLU A 151 -3.71 -12.24 -15.87
N ILE A 152 -3.29 -12.91 -16.95
CA ILE A 152 -2.77 -14.27 -17.00
C ILE A 152 -3.29 -15.19 -15.89
N THR A 153 -4.45 -15.80 -16.12
CA THR A 153 -4.75 -17.13 -15.57
C THR A 153 -4.01 -18.16 -16.41
N GLU A 154 -2.73 -18.41 -16.12
CA GLU A 154 -2.04 -19.60 -16.61
C GLU A 154 -1.55 -20.46 -15.44
N ASP A 155 -2.13 -21.66 -15.40
CA ASP A 155 -1.53 -22.91 -14.98
C ASP A 155 -1.14 -23.11 -13.51
N ILE A 156 -2.17 -23.32 -12.68
CA ILE A 156 -2.06 -24.37 -11.65
C ILE A 156 -2.18 -25.70 -12.39
N LYS A 157 -1.04 -26.24 -12.83
CA LYS A 157 -0.96 -27.68 -13.09
C LYS A 157 -1.16 -28.39 -11.75
N GLU A 158 -2.26 -29.12 -11.69
CA GLU A 158 -2.38 -30.32 -10.86
C GLU A 158 -1.16 -31.20 -11.14
N ASP A 159 -0.23 -31.26 -10.19
CA ASP A 159 0.58 -32.45 -9.96
C ASP A 159 0.21 -32.93 -8.54
N THR A 160 -0.98 -33.50 -8.42
CA THR A 160 -1.16 -34.65 -7.55
C THR A 160 -0.52 -35.83 -8.25
N ASP A 161 0.62 -36.29 -7.77
CA ASP A 161 1.02 -37.68 -7.94
C ASP A 161 1.90 -38.15 -6.77
N GLU A 162 1.41 -39.24 -6.18
CA GLU A 162 2.06 -40.31 -5.38
C GLU A 162 2.59 -40.05 -3.96
#